data_AF-A0A9P9IHU8-F1
#
_entry.id   AF-A0A9P9IHU8-F1
#
_cell.length_a   1.000
_cell.length_b   1.000
_cell.length_c   1.000
_cell.angle_alpha   90.00
_cell.angle_beta   90.00
_cell.angle_gamma   90.00
#
_symmetry.space_group_name_H-M   'P 1'
#
loop_
_entity.id
_entity.type
_entity.pdbx_description
1 polymer ?
#
loop_
_entity_poly.entity_id
_entity_poly.type
_entity_poly.pdbx_seq_one_letter_code
_entity_poly.pdbx_strand_id
1 'polypeptide(L)'
;MSLPSANSFTGDPNAHDVSKFKDGMTGTCLCGNITVTINDPDLFTKPRGHLCHCANCRKVAGSYVSSSLLIDRSAVDIQDPNGALKTFNDWNTGSGKKVARSFCGTCGSPIMSEPDALPNRRVVKLGMFPRIPQPEMENFAAHKQPWQGNHDGLVQFATVLGGKKLGE
;
A
#
# COMPACT_ATOMS: atom_id res chain seq x y z
N MET A 1 -22.66 -29.29 -23.63
CA MET A 1 -21.54 -28.65 -22.91
C MET A 1 -22.06 -27.33 -22.39
N SER A 2 -22.30 -27.25 -21.09
CA SER A 2 -22.85 -26.05 -20.45
C SER A 2 -21.81 -24.94 -20.50
N LEU A 3 -22.19 -23.76 -21.00
CA LEU A 3 -21.35 -22.56 -20.94
C LEU A 3 -20.96 -22.29 -19.47
N PRO A 4 -19.71 -21.87 -19.19
CA PRO A 4 -19.34 -21.43 -17.84
C PRO A 4 -20.28 -20.31 -17.40
N SER A 5 -20.82 -20.44 -16.19
CA SER A 5 -21.64 -19.41 -15.54
C SER A 5 -20.92 -18.06 -15.61
N ALA A 6 -21.69 -17.00 -15.89
CA ALA A 6 -21.29 -15.60 -15.97
C ALA A 6 -19.93 -15.26 -15.32
N ASN A 7 -18.98 -14.79 -16.14
CA ASN A 7 -17.67 -14.27 -15.74
C ASN A 7 -17.79 -13.38 -14.49
N SER A 8 -17.49 -13.92 -13.31
CA SER A 8 -17.20 -13.10 -12.14
C SER A 8 -15.84 -12.44 -12.40
N PHE A 9 -15.83 -11.12 -12.62
CA PHE A 9 -14.58 -10.37 -12.64
C PHE A 9 -13.81 -10.68 -11.34
N THR A 10 -12.54 -11.08 -11.44
CA THR A 10 -11.72 -11.30 -10.26
C THR A 10 -11.39 -9.96 -9.61
N GLY A 11 -11.40 -9.92 -8.28
CA GLY A 11 -10.93 -8.75 -7.52
C GLY A 11 -11.96 -7.66 -7.24
N ASP A 12 -13.27 -7.98 -7.14
CA ASP A 12 -14.24 -7.05 -6.54
C ASP A 12 -13.99 -6.94 -5.02
N PRO A 13 -13.50 -5.79 -4.50
CA PRO A 13 -13.27 -5.63 -3.06
C PRO A 13 -14.56 -5.73 -2.24
N ASN A 14 -15.74 -5.55 -2.84
CA ASN A 14 -17.04 -5.64 -2.17
C ASN A 14 -17.52 -7.08 -1.97
N ALA A 15 -16.91 -8.05 -2.64
CA ALA A 15 -17.12 -9.47 -2.35
C ALA A 15 -16.43 -9.92 -1.04
N HIS A 16 -15.60 -9.07 -0.44
CA HIS A 16 -14.85 -9.37 0.78
C HIS A 16 -15.44 -8.64 2.00
N ASP A 17 -16.23 -9.38 2.79
CA ASP A 17 -16.79 -8.91 4.06
C ASP A 17 -15.69 -8.49 5.04
N VAL A 18 -15.78 -7.26 5.56
CA VAL A 18 -14.79 -6.67 6.47
C VAL A 18 -14.65 -7.41 7.80
N SER A 19 -15.70 -8.10 8.26
CA SER A 19 -15.67 -8.91 9.49
C SER A 19 -14.66 -10.06 9.41
N LYS A 20 -14.28 -10.50 8.21
CA LYS A 20 -13.26 -11.52 7.97
C LYS A 20 -11.84 -11.02 8.25
N PHE A 21 -11.65 -9.71 8.44
CA PHE A 21 -10.35 -9.09 8.66
C PHE A 21 -10.13 -8.62 10.11
N LYS A 22 -10.94 -9.10 11.06
CA LYS A 22 -10.91 -8.66 12.47
C LYS A 22 -9.56 -8.89 13.17
N ASP A 23 -8.81 -9.91 12.74
CA ASP A 23 -7.52 -10.29 13.35
C ASP A 23 -6.34 -9.87 12.46
N GLY A 24 -6.61 -9.34 11.27
CA GLY A 24 -5.62 -9.06 10.25
C GLY A 24 -6.11 -9.37 8.84
N MET A 25 -5.23 -9.17 7.86
CA MET A 25 -5.54 -9.38 6.46
C MET A 25 -4.33 -9.93 5.71
N THR A 26 -4.58 -10.88 4.82
CA THR A 26 -3.55 -11.51 3.97
C THR A 26 -3.76 -11.15 2.51
N GLY A 27 -2.67 -10.88 1.82
CA GLY A 27 -2.61 -10.61 0.39
C GLY A 27 -1.41 -11.31 -0.24
N THR A 28 -1.40 -11.38 -1.56
CA THR A 28 -0.31 -12.03 -2.31
C THR A 28 0.16 -11.14 -3.44
N CYS A 29 1.43 -11.26 -3.83
CA CYS A 29 1.85 -10.71 -5.12
C CYS A 29 1.03 -11.32 -6.27
N LEU A 30 1.08 -10.70 -7.46
CA LEU A 30 0.25 -11.10 -8.60
C LEU A 30 0.44 -12.57 -9.00
N CYS A 31 1.65 -13.12 -8.86
CA CYS A 31 1.93 -14.53 -9.17
C CYS A 31 1.79 -15.49 -7.98
N GLY A 32 1.43 -15.02 -6.78
CA GLY A 32 1.25 -15.84 -5.58
C GLY A 32 2.53 -16.28 -4.85
N ASN A 33 3.72 -16.00 -5.38
CA ASN A 33 4.99 -16.45 -4.78
C ASN A 33 5.30 -15.82 -3.41
N ILE A 34 4.77 -14.63 -3.16
CA ILE A 34 4.97 -13.89 -1.91
C ILE A 34 3.61 -13.67 -1.28
N THR A 35 3.46 -14.13 -0.03
CA THR A 35 2.28 -13.89 0.79
C THR A 35 2.65 -12.92 1.91
N VAL A 36 1.81 -11.91 2.14
CA VAL A 36 1.98 -10.91 3.19
C VAL A 36 0.75 -10.91 4.08
N THR A 37 0.96 -11.05 5.38
CA THR A 37 -0.10 -10.92 6.39
C THR A 37 0.16 -9.69 7.24
N ILE A 38 -0.87 -8.84 7.38
CA ILE A 38 -0.88 -7.69 8.29
C ILE A 38 -1.72 -8.09 9.51
N ASN A 39 -1.12 -8.05 10.69
CA ASN A 39 -1.77 -8.34 11.97
C ASN A 39 -2.15 -7.02 12.66
N ASP A 40 -3.35 -6.52 12.37
CA ASP A 40 -3.84 -5.26 12.92
C ASP A 40 -5.37 -5.30 13.03
N PRO A 41 -5.92 -5.39 14.26
CA PRO A 41 -7.36 -5.51 14.45
C PRO A 41 -8.12 -4.23 14.11
N ASP A 42 -7.41 -3.11 13.95
CA ASP A 42 -8.01 -1.82 13.64
C ASP A 42 -8.06 -1.52 12.14
N LEU A 43 -7.69 -2.46 11.27
CA LEU A 43 -7.65 -2.23 9.82
C LEU A 43 -8.95 -1.64 9.30
N PHE A 44 -10.10 -2.19 9.72
CA PHE A 44 -11.42 -1.80 9.20
C PHE A 44 -12.35 -1.19 10.26
N THR A 45 -11.88 -0.95 11.48
CA THR A 45 -12.67 -0.28 12.55
C THR A 45 -12.48 1.24 12.54
N LYS A 46 -11.42 1.73 11.90
CA LYS A 46 -11.13 3.15 11.70
C LYS A 46 -10.39 3.34 10.37
N PRO A 47 -10.30 4.56 9.81
CA PRO A 47 -9.46 4.81 8.65
C PRO A 47 -8.04 4.32 8.92
N ARG A 48 -7.45 3.60 7.96
CA ARG A 48 -6.08 3.09 8.03
C ARG A 48 -5.35 3.26 6.71
N GLY A 49 -4.07 3.62 6.81
CA GLY A 49 -3.19 3.75 5.66
C GLY A 49 -3.22 5.15 5.04
N HIS A 50 -2.50 5.31 3.94
CA HIS A 50 -2.31 6.60 3.29
C HIS A 50 -2.16 6.45 1.78
N LEU A 51 -2.51 7.52 1.09
CA LEU A 51 -2.22 7.73 -0.32
C LEU A 51 -0.96 8.59 -0.45
N CYS A 52 -0.08 8.27 -1.38
CA CYS A 52 1.12 9.08 -1.62
C CYS A 52 1.27 9.42 -3.11
N HIS A 53 1.39 10.72 -3.40
CA HIS A 53 1.46 11.26 -4.77
C HIS A 53 2.89 11.61 -5.22
N CYS A 54 3.91 11.34 -4.39
CA CYS A 54 5.29 11.63 -4.79
C CYS A 54 5.70 10.81 -6.03
N ALA A 55 6.65 11.33 -6.81
CA ALA A 55 7.07 10.68 -8.06
C ALA A 55 7.51 9.23 -7.87
N ASN A 56 8.27 8.93 -6.82
CA ASN A 56 8.79 7.58 -6.57
C ASN A 56 7.67 6.61 -6.18
N CYS A 57 6.69 7.06 -5.38
CA CYS A 57 5.52 6.25 -5.05
C CYS A 57 4.65 5.97 -6.28
N ARG A 58 4.45 6.96 -7.16
CA ARG A 58 3.76 6.77 -8.44
C ARG A 58 4.47 5.75 -9.34
N LYS A 59 5.79 5.89 -9.50
CA LYS A 59 6.63 4.95 -10.28
C LYS A 59 6.53 3.52 -9.78
N VAL A 60 6.63 3.31 -8.46
CA VAL A 60 6.55 1.98 -7.84
C VAL A 60 5.16 1.36 -7.99
N ALA A 61 4.11 2.17 -7.87
CA ALA A 61 2.73 1.69 -8.01
C ALA A 61 2.30 1.49 -9.47
N GLY A 62 3.04 2.03 -10.44
CA GLY A 62 2.59 2.10 -11.83
C GLY A 62 1.27 2.89 -11.98
N SER A 63 1.00 3.83 -11.06
CA SER A 63 -0.28 4.54 -10.95
C SER A 63 -0.05 6.01 -10.59
N TYR A 64 -1.09 6.85 -10.72
CA TYR A 64 -1.05 8.27 -10.32
C TYR A 64 -0.94 8.46 -8.79
N VAL A 65 -1.12 7.39 -8.03
CA VAL A 65 -1.01 7.36 -6.56
C VAL A 65 -0.55 5.99 -6.08
N SER A 66 0.15 5.92 -4.94
CA SER A 66 0.40 4.66 -4.23
C SER A 66 -0.46 4.60 -2.98
N SER A 67 -1.25 3.53 -2.82
CA SER A 67 -1.92 3.20 -1.56
C SER A 67 -1.01 2.34 -0.69
N SER A 68 -0.85 2.70 0.58
CA SER A 68 0.15 2.10 1.46
C SER A 68 -0.23 2.20 2.93
N LEU A 69 0.31 1.30 3.77
CA LEU A 69 0.11 1.29 5.21
C LEU A 69 1.46 1.40 5.92
N LEU A 70 1.64 2.44 6.75
CA LEU A 70 2.81 2.59 7.61
C LEU A 70 2.52 1.89 8.95
N ILE A 71 3.19 0.78 9.22
CA ILE A 71 2.94 -0.08 10.39
C ILE A 71 4.25 -0.56 11.00
N ASP A 72 4.21 -1.02 12.25
CA ASP A 72 5.34 -1.64 12.92
C ASP A 72 5.77 -2.92 12.21
N ARG A 73 7.09 -3.17 12.16
CA ARG A 73 7.65 -4.34 11.45
C ARG A 73 7.14 -5.67 11.98
N SER A 74 6.89 -5.74 13.30
CA SER A 74 6.40 -6.95 13.99
C SER A 74 4.95 -7.29 13.67
N ALA A 75 4.17 -6.35 13.13
CA ALA A 75 2.78 -6.58 12.74
C ALA A 75 2.64 -7.12 11.32
N VAL A 76 3.75 -7.49 10.65
CA VAL A 76 3.74 -7.94 9.25
C VAL A 76 4.58 -9.18 9.07
N ASP A 77 3.92 -10.27 8.68
CA ASP A 77 4.56 -11.52 8.31
C ASP A 77 4.68 -11.62 6.79
N ILE A 78 5.85 -12.06 6.31
CA ILE A 78 6.13 -12.24 4.88
C ILE A 78 6.60 -13.67 4.66
N GLN A 79 5.88 -14.39 3.82
CA GLN A 79 6.23 -15.74 3.38
C GLN A 79 6.72 -15.66 1.93
N ASP A 80 7.96 -16.09 1.71
CA ASP A 80 8.62 -16.13 0.40
C ASP A 80 9.45 -17.41 0.26
N PRO A 81 8.81 -18.59 0.15
CA PRO A 81 9.50 -19.88 0.13
C PRO A 81 10.47 -20.04 -1.05
N ASN A 82 10.27 -19.26 -2.12
CA ASN A 82 11.04 -19.34 -3.35
C ASN A 82 12.11 -18.23 -3.49
N GLY A 83 12.27 -17.35 -2.49
CA GLY A 83 13.24 -16.26 -2.54
C GLY A 83 13.00 -15.27 -3.70
N ALA A 84 11.73 -15.05 -4.05
CA ALA A 84 11.32 -14.17 -5.13
C ALA A 84 11.44 -12.69 -4.76
N LEU A 85 11.51 -12.32 -3.47
CA LEU A 85 11.63 -10.94 -3.02
C LEU A 85 12.97 -10.33 -3.46
N LYS A 86 12.91 -9.21 -4.17
CA LYS A 86 14.06 -8.38 -4.56
C LYS A 86 13.92 -6.99 -3.97
N THR A 87 15.04 -6.31 -3.75
CA THR A 87 15.06 -4.98 -3.12
C THR A 87 15.88 -4.00 -3.94
N PHE A 88 15.30 -2.82 -4.18
CA PHE A 88 15.98 -1.66 -4.74
C PHE A 88 16.20 -0.60 -3.67
N ASN A 89 17.44 -0.13 -3.52
CA ASN A 89 17.80 0.92 -2.57
C ASN A 89 17.61 2.30 -3.21
N ASP A 90 16.49 2.95 -2.90
CA ASP A 90 16.15 4.27 -3.41
C ASP A 90 16.76 5.38 -2.55
N TRP A 91 17.71 6.12 -3.13
CA TRP A 91 18.37 7.26 -2.48
C TRP A 91 17.77 8.61 -2.86
N ASN A 92 16.90 8.66 -3.88
CA ASN A 92 16.31 9.91 -4.35
C ASN A 92 15.03 10.22 -3.55
N THR A 93 15.19 10.60 -2.29
CA THR A 93 14.10 10.78 -1.32
C THR A 93 14.16 12.17 -0.70
N GLY A 94 12.99 12.71 -0.33
CA GLY A 94 12.92 14.03 0.29
C GLY A 94 13.55 14.13 1.67
N SER A 95 13.82 12.99 2.34
CA SER A 95 14.50 12.95 3.63
C SER A 95 16.02 12.89 3.52
N GLY A 96 16.58 12.73 2.32
CA GLY A 96 17.99 12.45 2.09
C GLY A 96 18.46 11.08 2.61
N LYS A 97 17.54 10.25 3.12
CA LYS A 97 17.82 8.90 3.63
C LYS A 97 17.30 7.84 2.67
N LYS A 98 17.99 6.70 2.61
CA LYS A 98 17.61 5.55 1.79
C LYS A 98 16.20 5.07 2.14
N VAL A 99 15.47 4.62 1.12
CA VAL A 99 14.26 3.81 1.26
C VAL A 99 14.50 2.50 0.52
N ALA A 100 14.59 1.39 1.26
CA ALA A 100 14.66 0.07 0.67
C ALA A 100 13.28 -0.34 0.15
N ARG A 101 13.12 -0.53 -1.16
CA ARG A 101 11.84 -0.86 -1.80
C ARG A 101 11.87 -2.30 -2.27
N SER A 102 11.04 -3.15 -1.67
CA SER A 102 11.00 -4.58 -1.99
C SER A 102 9.81 -4.91 -2.89
N PHE A 103 10.05 -5.76 -3.88
CA PHE A 103 9.09 -6.18 -4.90
C PHE A 103 9.28 -7.66 -5.26
N CYS A 104 8.27 -8.28 -5.85
CA CYS A 104 8.38 -9.63 -6.38
C CYS A 104 9.22 -9.62 -7.65
N GLY A 105 10.36 -10.31 -7.66
CA GLY A 105 11.22 -10.46 -8.84
C GLY A 105 10.58 -11.26 -9.98
N THR A 106 9.52 -12.02 -9.71
CA THR A 106 8.80 -12.81 -10.73
C THR A 106 7.74 -11.99 -11.47
N CYS A 107 6.93 -11.20 -10.77
CA CYS A 107 5.79 -10.48 -11.37
C CYS A 107 5.85 -8.95 -11.23
N GLY A 108 6.89 -8.41 -10.58
CA GLY A 108 7.06 -6.97 -10.39
C GLY A 108 6.16 -6.34 -9.32
N SER A 109 5.22 -7.08 -8.71
CA SER A 109 4.33 -6.51 -7.69
C SER A 109 5.13 -5.87 -6.55
N PRO A 110 4.84 -4.61 -6.20
CA PRO A 110 5.52 -3.96 -5.09
C PRO A 110 5.00 -4.53 -3.76
N ILE A 111 5.90 -4.87 -2.84
CA ILE A 111 5.56 -5.55 -1.59
C ILE A 111 5.58 -4.56 -0.42
N MET A 112 6.73 -3.95 -0.17
CA MET A 112 6.90 -3.02 0.94
C MET A 112 8.01 -2.00 0.67
N SER A 113 8.07 -0.97 1.50
CA SER A 113 9.18 -0.04 1.56
C SER A 113 9.63 0.17 3.01
N GLU A 114 10.93 0.16 3.25
CA GLU A 114 11.54 0.34 4.58
C GLU A 114 12.41 1.60 4.55
N PRO A 115 11.88 2.75 5.04
CA PRO A 115 12.64 4.00 5.08
C PRO A 115 13.61 3.99 6.26
N ASP A 116 14.89 4.31 6.02
CA ASP A 116 15.90 4.44 7.09
C ASP A 116 15.55 5.59 8.09
N ALA A 117 14.65 6.50 7.71
CA ALA A 117 14.12 7.52 8.59
C ALA A 117 13.18 6.97 9.68
N LEU A 118 12.60 5.78 9.50
CA LEU A 118 11.67 5.15 10.44
C LEU A 118 12.05 3.67 10.63
N PRO A 119 13.16 3.36 11.33
CA PRO A 119 13.76 2.01 11.34
C PRO A 119 12.85 0.91 11.91
N ASN A 120 11.92 1.26 12.82
CA ASN A 120 10.98 0.31 13.43
C ASN A 120 9.68 0.14 12.64
N ARG A 121 9.53 0.86 11.52
CA ARG A 121 8.32 0.86 10.70
C ARG A 121 8.62 0.31 9.32
N ARG A 122 7.56 -0.15 8.65
CA ARG A 122 7.56 -0.44 7.21
C ARG A 122 6.29 0.07 6.57
N VAL A 123 6.39 0.32 5.27
CA VAL A 123 5.30 0.80 4.42
C VAL A 123 4.85 -0.35 3.53
N VAL A 124 3.79 -1.06 3.93
CA VAL A 124 3.22 -2.17 3.15
C VAL A 124 2.40 -1.63 1.99
N LYS A 125 2.50 -2.26 0.81
CA LYS A 125 1.75 -1.87 -0.39
C LYS A 125 0.38 -2.54 -0.40
N LEU A 126 -0.68 -1.73 -0.36
CA LEU A 126 -2.03 -2.25 -0.14
C LEU A 126 -2.69 -2.84 -1.39
N GLY A 127 -2.19 -2.54 -2.59
CA GLY A 127 -2.80 -3.01 -3.85
C GLY A 127 -2.75 -4.53 -4.09
N MET A 128 -2.05 -5.29 -3.24
CA MET A 128 -1.95 -6.75 -3.33
C MET A 128 -3.01 -7.49 -2.47
N PHE A 129 -3.79 -6.75 -1.69
CA PHE A 129 -4.79 -7.30 -0.78
C PHE A 129 -6.17 -7.31 -1.43
N PRO A 130 -7.05 -8.26 -1.07
CA PRO A 130 -8.37 -8.41 -1.68
C PRO A 130 -9.30 -7.21 -1.45
N ARG A 131 -9.09 -6.50 -0.35
CA ARG A 131 -9.78 -5.26 0.04
C ARG A 131 -8.78 -4.39 0.78
N ILE A 132 -8.99 -3.08 0.78
CA ILE A 132 -8.13 -2.15 1.52
C ILE A 132 -8.99 -1.25 2.41
N PRO A 133 -8.49 -0.80 3.56
CA PRO A 133 -9.22 0.14 4.40
C PRO A 133 -9.31 1.53 3.77
N GLN A 134 -10.25 2.34 4.25
CA GLN A 134 -10.31 3.75 3.89
C GLN A 134 -9.01 4.42 4.39
N PRO A 135 -8.26 5.15 3.52
CA PRO A 135 -7.05 5.83 3.94
C PRO A 135 -7.35 6.92 4.98
N GLU A 136 -6.37 7.25 5.80
CA GLU A 136 -6.45 8.33 6.80
C GLU A 136 -6.08 9.69 6.20
N MET A 137 -5.23 9.68 5.17
CA MET A 137 -4.52 10.87 4.71
C MET A 137 -3.93 10.72 3.30
N GLU A 138 -3.63 11.86 2.69
CA GLU A 138 -2.82 11.98 1.48
C GLU A 138 -1.49 12.68 1.80
N ASN A 139 -0.39 12.09 1.33
CA ASN A 139 0.95 12.68 1.37
C ASN A 139 1.34 13.16 -0.03
N PHE A 140 2.14 14.23 -0.09
CA PHE A 140 2.48 14.92 -1.33
C PHE A 140 1.24 15.41 -2.09
N ALA A 141 0.20 15.83 -1.37
CA ALA A 141 -1.06 16.28 -1.97
C ALA A 141 -0.87 17.53 -2.86
N ALA A 142 0.18 18.33 -2.65
CA ALA A 142 0.51 19.44 -3.56
C ALA A 142 0.97 18.96 -4.95
N HIS A 143 1.37 17.70 -5.08
CA HIS A 143 1.76 17.10 -6.36
C HIS A 143 0.58 16.41 -7.06
N LYS A 144 -0.65 16.69 -6.61
CA LYS A 144 -1.81 16.11 -7.22
C LYS A 144 -1.96 16.59 -8.68
N GLN A 145 -2.28 15.68 -9.59
CA GLN A 145 -2.70 16.00 -10.95
C GLN A 145 -3.93 16.91 -10.94
N PRO A 146 -4.05 17.91 -11.83
CA PRO A 146 -5.22 18.79 -11.84
C PRO A 146 -6.56 18.05 -12.09
N TRP A 147 -6.51 16.89 -12.75
CA TRP A 147 -7.68 16.08 -13.08
C TRP A 147 -8.04 15.04 -12.03
N GLN A 148 -7.17 14.75 -11.04
CA GLN A 148 -7.54 13.78 -10.02
C GLN A 148 -8.46 14.46 -9.01
N GLY A 149 -9.63 13.87 -8.79
CA GLY A 149 -10.59 14.36 -7.81
C GLY A 149 -10.04 14.36 -6.37
N ASN A 150 -10.90 14.72 -5.44
CA ASN A 150 -10.59 14.71 -4.02
C ASN A 150 -11.22 13.50 -3.32
N HIS A 151 -10.53 13.01 -2.30
CA HIS A 151 -11.07 12.03 -1.37
C HIS A 151 -11.54 12.78 -0.13
N ASP A 152 -12.84 12.77 0.12
CA ASP A 152 -13.44 13.49 1.23
C ASP A 152 -12.98 12.92 2.58
N GLY A 153 -12.82 13.81 3.56
CA GLY A 153 -12.46 13.44 4.93
C GLY A 153 -10.99 13.04 5.15
N LEU A 154 -10.13 13.14 4.13
CA LEU A 154 -8.70 12.85 4.28
C LEU A 154 -7.90 14.09 4.69
N VAL A 155 -7.02 13.94 5.66
CA VAL A 155 -6.01 14.97 5.94
C VAL A 155 -5.02 15.02 4.77
N GLN A 156 -4.84 16.20 4.18
CA GLN A 156 -3.92 16.39 3.07
C GLN A 156 -2.63 17.08 3.52
N PHE A 157 -1.52 16.35 3.52
CA PHE A 157 -0.19 16.93 3.72
C PHE A 157 0.40 17.37 2.38
N ALA A 158 0.86 18.63 2.31
CA ALA A 158 1.40 19.22 1.09
C ALA A 158 2.53 18.38 0.50
N THR A 159 3.46 17.90 1.34
CA THR A 159 4.62 17.09 0.95
C THR A 159 4.80 15.89 1.88
N VAL A 160 5.31 16.11 3.09
CA VAL A 160 5.67 15.05 4.02
C VAL A 160 4.60 14.78 5.07
N LEU A 161 4.54 13.53 5.54
CA LEU A 161 3.69 13.13 6.66
C LEU A 161 3.95 14.00 7.89
N GLY A 162 2.89 14.54 8.49
CA GLY A 162 2.99 15.43 9.66
C GLY A 162 3.49 16.84 9.34
N GLY A 163 3.70 17.17 8.06
CA GLY A 163 4.11 18.51 7.62
C GLY A 163 2.93 19.48 7.49
N LYS A 164 3.11 20.53 6.66
CA LYS A 164 2.06 21.50 6.35
C LYS A 164 0.82 20.80 5.77
N LYS A 165 -0.33 21.03 6.37
CA LYS A 165 -1.62 20.60 5.84
C LYS A 165 -2.14 21.57 4.80
N LEU A 166 -2.91 21.07 3.84
CA LEU A 166 -3.62 21.87 2.85
C LEU A 166 -5.04 22.17 3.35
N GLY A 167 -5.53 23.39 3.13
CA GLY A 167 -6.88 23.81 3.55
C GLY A 167 -6.99 24.28 5.00
N GLU A 168 -5.90 24.20 5.77
CA GLU A 168 -5.68 24.96 7.01
C GLU A 168 -4.84 26.22 6.72
#